data_AF-A0A660NAB5-F1
#
_entry.id   AF-A0A660NAB5-F1
#
_cell.length_a   1.000
_cell.length_b   1.000
_cell.length_c   1.000
_cell.angle_alpha   90.00
_cell.angle_beta   90.00
_cell.angle_gamma   90.00
#
_symmetry.space_group_name_H-M   'P 1'
#
loop_
_entity.id
_entity.type
_entity.pdbx_description
1 polymer ?
#
loop_
_entity_poly.entity_id
_entity_poly.type
_entity_poly.pdbx_seq_one_letter_code
_entity_poly.pdbx_strand_id
1 'polypeptide(L)'
;KKNPPTVLALLKNIQRRGNIPRVNSIVDIYNLAALQSLLAIGAHDFRKVAFPLTFAVCGKEDTFLPIASTAKHVAESDFVYRDTQGIMAWLDVRDSEHYKLDEHTQDVLFVIQGNAQTSVAMRLDALACIEADLKACMPLATFETQVVHVAG
;
A
#
# COMPACT_ATOMS: atom_id res chain seq x y z
N LYS A 1 -17.58 -6.60 -7.10
CA LYS A 1 -17.07 -5.63 -6.09
C LYS A 1 -17.09 -4.23 -6.69
N LYS A 2 -17.56 -3.23 -5.95
CA LYS A 2 -17.67 -1.82 -6.40
C LYS A 2 -16.30 -1.15 -6.61
N ASN A 3 -15.25 -1.69 -5.99
CA ASN A 3 -13.86 -1.21 -6.11
C ASN A 3 -12.95 -2.36 -6.58
N PRO A 4 -12.30 -2.26 -7.76
CA PRO A 4 -11.36 -3.27 -8.21
C PRO A 4 -10.05 -3.21 -7.40
N PRO A 5 -9.35 -4.36 -7.22
CA PRO A 5 -8.04 -4.41 -6.59
C PRO A 5 -7.04 -3.41 -7.19
N THR A 6 -6.15 -2.85 -6.38
CA THR A 6 -5.19 -1.81 -6.79
C THR A 6 -4.40 -2.18 -8.06
N VAL A 7 -3.85 -3.41 -8.13
CA VAL A 7 -3.09 -3.88 -9.30
C VAL A 7 -3.97 -3.96 -10.56
N LEU A 8 -5.19 -4.47 -10.44
CA LEU A 8 -6.12 -4.54 -11.57
C LEU A 8 -6.57 -3.15 -12.04
N ALA A 9 -6.72 -2.20 -11.12
CA ALA A 9 -7.02 -0.82 -11.47
C ALA A 9 -5.84 -0.17 -12.21
N LEU A 10 -4.60 -0.43 -11.79
CA LEU A 10 -3.39 0.06 -12.44
C LEU A 10 -3.23 -0.54 -13.84
N LEU A 11 -3.40 -1.85 -14.01
CA LEU A 11 -3.37 -2.52 -15.32
C LEU A 11 -4.38 -1.91 -16.31
N LYS A 12 -5.63 -1.70 -15.87
CA LYS A 12 -6.66 -1.05 -16.70
C LYS A 12 -6.30 0.38 -17.07
N ASN A 13 -5.69 1.13 -16.14
CA ASN A 13 -5.23 2.49 -16.41
C ASN A 13 -4.11 2.51 -17.45
N ILE A 14 -3.16 1.58 -17.37
CA ILE A 14 -2.07 1.42 -18.34
C ILE A 14 -2.63 1.09 -19.72
N GLN A 15 -3.51 0.09 -19.80
CA GLN A 15 -4.17 -0.30 -21.05
C GLN A 15 -4.92 0.87 -21.69
N ARG A 16 -5.62 1.67 -20.88
CA ARG A 16 -6.38 2.84 -21.36
C ARG A 16 -5.48 3.99 -21.83
N ARG A 17 -4.35 4.24 -21.15
CA ARG A 17 -3.46 5.38 -21.42
C ARG A 17 -2.35 5.06 -22.42
N GLY A 18 -2.03 3.78 -22.62
CA GLY A 18 -0.92 3.32 -23.44
C GLY A 18 0.46 3.48 -22.79
N ASN A 19 0.54 3.90 -21.53
CA ASN A 19 1.79 4.07 -20.79
C ASN A 19 1.61 3.82 -19.29
N ILE A 20 2.73 3.60 -18.59
CA ILE A 20 2.76 3.53 -17.12
C ILE A 20 2.67 4.96 -16.57
N PRO A 21 1.71 5.27 -15.67
CA PRO A 21 1.66 6.56 -15.00
C PRO A 21 2.98 6.85 -14.28
N ARG A 22 3.48 8.09 -14.45
CA ARG A 22 4.65 8.60 -13.73
C ARG A 22 4.15 9.50 -12.61
N VAL A 23 4.45 9.15 -11.37
CA VAL A 23 4.02 9.91 -10.18
C VAL A 23 5.24 10.49 -9.48
N ASN A 24 6.05 9.63 -8.87
CA ASN A 24 7.37 9.95 -8.33
C ASN A 24 8.19 8.65 -8.27
N SER A 25 9.50 8.75 -8.06
CA SER A 25 10.40 7.58 -8.13
C SER A 25 9.96 6.43 -7.22
N ILE A 26 9.60 6.72 -5.96
CA ILE A 26 9.21 5.70 -4.98
C ILE A 26 7.89 5.06 -5.40
N VAL A 27 6.91 5.88 -5.79
CA VAL A 27 5.58 5.43 -6.22
C VAL A 27 5.67 4.57 -7.48
N ASP A 28 6.50 4.98 -8.44
CA ASP A 28 6.67 4.26 -9.69
C ASP A 28 7.35 2.89 -9.46
N ILE A 29 8.33 2.83 -8.55
CA ILE A 29 9.04 1.59 -8.18
C ILE A 29 8.08 0.59 -7.52
N TYR A 30 7.34 0.98 -6.48
CA TYR A 30 6.46 0.01 -5.81
C TYR A 30 5.28 -0.39 -6.70
N ASN A 31 4.79 0.51 -7.57
CA ASN A 31 3.77 0.16 -8.56
C ASN A 31 4.29 -0.86 -9.58
N LEU A 32 5.55 -0.74 -10.01
CA LEU A 32 6.18 -1.74 -10.88
C LEU A 32 6.28 -3.10 -10.16
N ALA A 33 6.75 -3.11 -8.91
CA ALA A 33 6.82 -4.34 -8.10
C ALA A 33 5.43 -4.96 -7.88
N ALA A 34 4.39 -4.15 -7.66
CA ALA A 34 3.01 -4.62 -7.53
C ALA A 34 2.48 -5.23 -8.85
N LEU A 35 2.84 -4.66 -10.00
CA LEU A 35 2.50 -5.21 -11.32
C LEU A 35 3.23 -6.54 -11.60
N GLN A 36 4.50 -6.66 -11.22
CA GLN A 36 5.31 -7.86 -11.44
C GLN A 36 4.87 -9.01 -10.53
N SER A 37 4.63 -8.73 -9.25
CA SER A 37 4.26 -9.73 -8.25
C SER A 37 2.77 -10.05 -8.18
N LEU A 38 1.93 -9.18 -8.76
CA LEU A 38 0.47 -9.18 -8.60
C LEU A 38 0.00 -9.05 -7.15
N LEU A 39 0.87 -8.61 -6.25
CA LEU A 39 0.56 -8.35 -4.85
C LEU A 39 0.03 -6.93 -4.68
N ALA A 40 -0.92 -6.77 -3.76
CA ALA A 40 -1.31 -5.45 -3.29
C ALA A 40 -0.25 -4.93 -2.32
N ILE A 41 0.34 -3.78 -2.65
CA ILE A 41 1.40 -3.13 -1.89
C ILE A 41 0.89 -1.74 -1.52
N GLY A 42 0.80 -1.47 -0.22
CA GLY A 42 0.56 -0.13 0.32
C GLY A 42 1.88 0.58 0.60
N ALA A 43 1.94 1.89 0.40
CA ALA A 43 3.12 2.70 0.67
C ALA A 43 2.71 3.99 1.39
N HIS A 44 3.26 4.20 2.59
CA HIS A 44 2.88 5.30 3.48
C HIS A 44 4.10 6.09 3.90
N ASP A 45 3.92 7.39 4.13
CA ASP A 45 4.92 8.19 4.81
C ASP A 45 4.98 7.74 6.27
N PHE A 46 6.09 7.11 6.66
CA PHE A 46 6.25 6.50 7.98
C PHE A 46 6.12 7.54 9.10
N ARG A 47 6.49 8.80 8.85
CA ARG A 47 6.41 9.87 9.86
C ARG A 47 4.98 10.33 10.13
N LYS A 48 4.03 9.98 9.25
CA LYS A 48 2.60 10.27 9.42
C LYS A 48 1.87 9.14 10.16
N VAL A 49 2.54 8.02 10.46
CA VAL A 49 1.93 6.83 11.08
C VAL A 49 2.04 6.87 12.60
N ALA A 50 0.92 6.68 13.28
CA ALA A 50 0.82 6.65 14.74
C ALA A 50 0.52 5.23 15.26
N PHE A 51 1.59 4.47 15.50
CA PHE A 51 1.54 3.08 15.97
C PHE A 51 0.75 2.87 17.29
N PRO A 52 0.20 1.67 17.54
CA PRO A 52 0.32 0.44 16.74
C PRO A 52 -0.57 0.40 15.49
N LEU A 53 -0.20 -0.43 14.52
CA LEU A 53 -1.04 -0.76 13.38
C LEU A 53 -1.97 -1.93 13.70
N THR A 54 -3.22 -1.83 13.28
CA THR A 54 -4.24 -2.86 13.43
C THR A 54 -4.80 -3.25 12.07
N PHE A 55 -4.73 -4.54 11.75
CA PHE A 55 -5.40 -5.15 10.60
C PHE A 55 -6.70 -5.78 11.10
N ALA A 56 -7.84 -5.31 10.60
CA ALA A 56 -9.13 -5.77 11.09
C ALA A 56 -10.26 -5.60 10.07
N VAL A 57 -11.38 -6.27 10.33
CA VAL A 57 -12.68 -5.84 9.82
C VAL A 57 -13.02 -4.50 10.48
N CYS A 58 -13.66 -3.57 9.75
CA CYS A 58 -13.90 -2.21 10.22
C CYS A 58 -14.69 -2.20 11.54
N GLY A 59 -15.72 -3.05 11.64
CA GLY A 59 -16.52 -3.31 12.83
C GLY A 59 -17.50 -2.18 13.19
N LYS A 60 -17.51 -1.10 12.41
CA LYS A 60 -18.42 0.04 12.51
C LYS A 60 -18.47 0.75 11.16
N GLU A 61 -19.52 1.53 10.95
CA GLU A 61 -19.59 2.44 9.82
C GLU A 61 -18.53 3.55 9.98
N ASP A 62 -17.76 3.81 8.93
CA ASP A 62 -16.68 4.81 8.97
C ASP A 62 -16.57 5.58 7.65
N THR A 63 -15.68 6.57 7.63
CA THR A 63 -15.34 7.36 6.45
C THR A 63 -13.85 7.25 6.14
N PHE A 64 -13.53 7.04 4.87
CA PHE A 64 -12.18 6.94 4.36
C PHE A 64 -11.97 7.97 3.26
N LEU A 65 -10.85 8.70 3.28
CA LEU A 65 -10.47 9.63 2.21
C LEU A 65 -9.37 8.99 1.36
N PRO A 66 -9.70 8.38 0.20
CA PRO A 66 -8.70 7.79 -0.68
C PRO A 66 -7.81 8.87 -1.30
N ILE A 67 -6.58 8.48 -1.65
CA ILE A 67 -5.67 9.36 -2.40
C ILE A 67 -6.36 9.92 -3.65
N ALA A 68 -6.26 11.24 -3.83
CA ALA A 68 -6.81 11.98 -4.97
C ALA A 68 -8.31 11.71 -5.24
N SER A 69 -9.10 11.51 -4.17
CA SER A 69 -10.54 11.29 -4.26
C SER A 69 -11.32 12.10 -3.23
N THR A 70 -12.64 11.94 -3.25
CA THR A 70 -13.53 12.41 -2.18
C THR A 70 -13.76 11.32 -1.16
N ALA A 71 -14.12 11.73 0.06
CA ALA A 71 -14.50 10.83 1.14
C ALA A 71 -15.48 9.74 0.66
N LYS A 72 -15.22 8.51 1.09
CA LYS A 72 -15.99 7.30 0.80
C LYS A 72 -16.45 6.68 2.11
N HIS A 73 -17.63 6.08 2.05
CA HIS A 73 -18.16 5.28 3.13
C HIS A 73 -17.45 3.93 3.20
N VAL A 74 -17.07 3.53 4.41
CA VAL A 74 -16.51 2.22 4.74
C VAL A 74 -17.54 1.47 5.56
N ALA A 75 -17.95 0.30 5.08
CA ALA A 75 -18.94 -0.53 5.76
C ALA A 75 -18.33 -1.24 6.97
N GLU A 76 -19.16 -1.64 7.94
CA GLU A 76 -18.67 -2.40 9.10
C GLU A 76 -17.95 -3.69 8.71
N SER A 77 -18.31 -4.26 7.57
CA SER A 77 -17.77 -5.53 7.04
C SER A 77 -16.48 -5.38 6.22
N ASP A 78 -16.05 -4.15 5.92
CA ASP A 78 -14.86 -3.92 5.09
C ASP A 78 -13.58 -4.21 5.85
N PHE A 79 -12.59 -4.79 5.15
CA PHE A 79 -11.26 -4.99 5.71
C PHE A 79 -10.42 -3.72 5.56
N VAL A 80 -9.72 -3.35 6.64
CA VAL A 80 -8.87 -2.17 6.69
C VAL A 80 -7.59 -2.48 7.47
N TYR A 81 -6.54 -1.71 7.21
CA TYR A 81 -5.54 -1.48 8.25
C TYR A 81 -5.53 0.00 8.64
N ARG A 82 -5.39 0.20 9.94
CA ARG A 82 -5.50 1.52 10.59
C ARG A 82 -4.42 1.66 11.65
N ASP A 83 -4.06 2.89 11.92
CA ASP A 83 -3.26 3.25 13.08
C ASP A 83 -4.18 3.82 14.18
N THR A 84 -3.60 4.49 15.17
CA THR A 84 -4.39 5.12 16.26
C THR A 84 -5.16 6.37 15.83
N GLN A 85 -4.88 6.94 14.66
CA GLN A 85 -5.50 8.17 14.16
C GLN A 85 -6.59 7.90 13.11
N GLY A 86 -6.47 6.82 12.34
CA GLY A 86 -7.46 6.52 11.31
C GLY A 86 -7.11 5.38 10.35
N ILE A 87 -8.00 5.19 9.38
CA ILE A 87 -7.84 4.17 8.34
C ILE A 87 -6.73 4.62 7.38
N MET A 88 -5.65 3.84 7.34
CA MET A 88 -4.53 4.07 6.43
C MET A 88 -4.79 3.46 5.05
N ALA A 89 -5.46 2.31 5.00
CA ALA A 89 -5.93 1.75 3.74
C ALA A 89 -7.18 0.90 3.91
N TRP A 90 -8.00 0.95 2.86
CA TRP A 90 -9.03 -0.04 2.60
C TRP A 90 -8.36 -1.20 1.87
N LEU A 91 -8.31 -2.38 2.53
CA LEU A 91 -7.50 -3.52 2.08
C LEU A 91 -7.78 -3.88 0.62
N ASP A 92 -6.70 -4.06 -0.14
CA ASP A 92 -6.67 -4.32 -1.59
C ASP A 92 -7.33 -3.25 -2.47
N VAL A 93 -7.91 -2.19 -1.91
CA VAL A 93 -8.68 -1.19 -2.65
C VAL A 93 -7.88 0.08 -2.87
N ARG A 94 -7.51 0.81 -1.80
CA ARG A 94 -6.86 2.13 -1.89
C ARG A 94 -6.15 2.49 -0.58
N ASP A 95 -5.08 3.27 -0.70
CA ASP A 95 -4.43 3.99 0.39
C ASP A 95 -5.10 5.36 0.64
N SER A 96 -4.96 5.85 1.86
CA SER A 96 -5.53 7.11 2.36
C SER A 96 -4.70 8.32 1.97
N GLU A 97 -5.38 9.43 1.68
CA GLU A 97 -4.76 10.74 1.42
C GLU A 97 -3.90 11.23 2.61
N HIS A 98 -4.27 10.85 3.84
CA HIS A 98 -3.62 11.33 5.07
C HIS A 98 -2.22 10.75 5.28
N TYR A 99 -1.92 9.59 4.68
CA TYR A 99 -0.66 8.85 4.88
C TYR A 99 0.18 8.78 3.61
N LYS A 100 -0.25 9.48 2.55
CA LYS A 100 0.42 9.41 1.24
C LYS A 100 1.86 9.88 1.29
N LEU A 101 2.65 9.35 0.37
CA LEU A 101 3.97 9.86 0.02
C LEU A 101 3.82 11.22 -0.68
N ASP A 102 4.69 12.16 -0.33
CA ASP A 102 4.83 13.46 -0.99
C ASP A 102 6.31 13.82 -1.19
N GLU A 103 6.58 15.00 -1.74
CA GLU A 103 7.93 15.50 -2.02
C GLU A 103 8.79 15.69 -0.77
N HIS A 104 8.21 15.66 0.43
CA HIS A 104 8.90 15.83 1.71
C HIS A 104 9.10 14.51 2.47
N THR A 105 8.53 13.40 1.99
CA THR A 105 8.70 12.09 2.62
C THR A 105 10.17 11.67 2.63
N GLN A 106 10.64 11.27 3.81
CA GLN A 106 12.01 10.79 4.04
C GLN A 106 12.05 9.32 4.49
N ASP A 107 11.02 8.89 5.22
CA ASP A 107 10.90 7.53 5.75
C ASP A 107 9.62 6.91 5.17
N VAL A 108 9.70 5.70 4.62
CA VAL A 108 8.60 5.05 3.92
C VAL A 108 8.27 3.72 4.59
N LEU A 109 6.98 3.49 4.83
CA LEU A 109 6.45 2.20 5.25
C LEU A 109 5.80 1.50 4.05
N PHE A 110 6.40 0.38 3.61
CA PHE A 110 5.74 -0.55 2.70
C PHE A 110 4.98 -1.62 3.47
N VAL A 111 3.73 -1.87 3.07
CA VAL A 111 2.86 -2.88 3.66
C VAL A 111 2.42 -3.86 2.58
N ILE A 112 2.72 -5.15 2.78
CA ILE A 112 2.21 -6.23 1.93
C ILE A 112 1.48 -7.26 2.82
N GLN A 113 0.16 -7.16 2.83
CA GLN A 113 -0.72 -8.13 3.50
C GLN A 113 -0.67 -9.49 2.80
N GLY A 114 -0.71 -10.55 3.60
CA GLY A 114 -0.77 -11.92 3.12
C GLY A 114 -2.16 -12.55 3.31
N ASN A 115 -2.50 -13.50 2.45
CA ASN A 115 -3.61 -14.44 2.61
C ASN A 115 -3.11 -15.87 2.25
N ALA A 116 -4.03 -16.85 2.25
CA ALA A 116 -3.72 -18.25 1.97
C ALA A 116 -3.03 -18.52 0.61
N GLN A 117 -3.10 -17.59 -0.34
CA GLN A 117 -2.48 -17.70 -1.68
C GLN A 117 -1.23 -16.83 -1.86
N THR A 118 -0.85 -16.01 -0.88
CA THR A 118 0.31 -15.13 -0.97
C THR A 118 1.27 -15.45 0.18
N SER A 119 2.20 -16.36 -0.09
CA SER A 119 3.14 -16.85 0.92
C SER A 119 4.02 -15.72 1.48
N VAL A 120 4.63 -15.95 2.64
CA VAL A 120 5.63 -15.01 3.19
C VAL A 120 6.77 -14.79 2.18
N ALA A 121 7.25 -15.86 1.54
CA ALA A 121 8.33 -15.78 0.55
C ALA A 121 7.98 -14.85 -0.62
N MET A 122 6.80 -15.02 -1.23
CA MET A 122 6.37 -14.15 -2.34
C MET A 122 6.34 -12.66 -1.96
N ARG A 123 5.95 -12.35 -0.72
CA ARG A 123 5.88 -10.98 -0.22
C ARG A 123 7.27 -10.41 0.07
N LEU A 124 8.17 -11.23 0.62
CA LEU A 124 9.56 -10.87 0.82
C LEU A 124 10.29 -10.64 -0.52
N ASP A 125 10.03 -11.47 -1.53
CA ASP A 125 10.59 -11.30 -2.87
C ASP A 125 10.15 -9.96 -3.49
N ALA A 126 8.88 -9.59 -3.34
CA ALA A 126 8.38 -8.29 -3.81
C ALA A 126 9.03 -7.10 -3.07
N LEU A 127 9.23 -7.21 -1.74
CA LEU A 127 9.97 -6.20 -0.98
C LEU A 127 11.44 -6.10 -1.41
N ALA A 128 12.09 -7.23 -1.68
CA ALA A 128 13.47 -7.27 -2.16
C ALA A 128 13.62 -6.60 -3.54
N CYS A 129 12.64 -6.76 -4.44
CA CYS A 129 12.61 -6.04 -5.71
C CYS A 129 12.50 -4.52 -5.50
N ILE A 130 11.60 -4.07 -4.61
CA ILE A 130 11.47 -2.65 -4.26
C ILE A 130 12.77 -2.10 -3.69
N GLU A 131 13.40 -2.83 -2.76
CA GLU A 131 14.68 -2.46 -2.16
C GLU A 131 15.79 -2.34 -3.22
N ALA A 132 15.91 -3.30 -4.13
CA ALA A 132 16.92 -3.28 -5.18
C ALA A 132 16.79 -2.05 -6.09
N ASP A 133 15.57 -1.75 -6.55
CA ASP A 133 15.28 -0.61 -7.42
C ASP A 133 15.47 0.73 -6.70
N LEU A 134 15.08 0.81 -5.42
CA LEU A 134 15.33 1.99 -4.60
C LEU A 134 16.83 2.20 -4.36
N LYS A 135 17.60 1.16 -4.04
CA LYS A 135 19.07 1.28 -3.88
C LYS A 135 19.76 1.74 -5.15
N ALA A 136 19.27 1.34 -6.32
CA ALA A 136 19.84 1.77 -7.60
C ALA A 136 19.72 3.28 -7.83
N CYS A 137 18.67 3.94 -7.30
CA CYS A 137 18.46 5.38 -7.43
C CYS A 137 18.74 6.19 -6.15
N MET A 138 18.79 5.53 -4.99
CA MET A 138 18.98 6.09 -3.66
C MET A 138 19.98 5.21 -2.86
N PRO A 139 21.28 5.23 -3.20
CA PRO A 139 22.26 4.27 -2.67
C PRO A 139 22.52 4.41 -1.16
N LEU A 140 22.13 5.53 -0.55
CA LEU A 140 22.25 5.78 0.89
C LEU A 140 20.99 5.37 1.67
N ALA A 141 19.92 4.94 1.01
CA ALA A 141 18.72 4.47 1.68
C ALA A 141 19.02 3.18 2.48
N THR A 142 18.42 3.09 3.66
CA THR A 142 18.50 1.92 4.54
C THR A 142 17.15 1.22 4.58
N PHE A 143 17.17 -0.09 4.81
CA PHE A 143 15.99 -0.94 4.70
C PHE A 143 15.93 -1.90 5.88
N GLU A 144 14.74 -2.02 6.44
CA GLU A 144 14.40 -3.01 7.46
C GLU A 144 13.10 -3.70 7.04
N THR A 145 13.08 -5.03 7.15
CA THR A 145 11.89 -5.83 6.86
C THR A 145 11.48 -6.61 8.09
N GLN A 146 10.21 -6.55 8.44
CA GLN A 146 9.63 -7.31 9.54
C GLN A 146 8.47 -8.16 9.03
N VAL A 147 8.47 -9.45 9.41
CA VAL A 147 7.33 -10.34 9.17
C VAL A 147 6.49 -10.39 10.44
N VAL A 148 5.29 -9.82 10.36
CA VAL A 148 4.33 -9.83 11.46
C VAL A 148 3.30 -10.94 11.23
N HIS A 149 3.08 -11.75 12.26
CA HIS A 149 2.00 -12.73 12.30
C HIS A 149 0.88 -12.18 13.17
N VAL A 150 -0.35 -12.18 12.65
CA VAL A 150 -1.53 -11.87 13.47
C VAL A 150 -1.71 -13.04 14.44
N ALA A 151 -1.73 -12.77 15.74
CA ALA A 151 -2.10 -13.78 16.72
C ALA A 151 -3.53 -14.24 16.41
N GLY A 152 -3.70 -15.54 16.21
CA GLY A 152 -4.99 -16.16 15.89
C GLY A 152 -5.99 -16.08 17.03
#